data_AF-A0A1A8MJ85-F1
#
_entry.id   AF-A0A1A8MJ85-F1
#
_cell.length_a   1.000
_cell.length_b   1.000
_cell.length_c   1.000
_cell.angle_alpha   90.00
_cell.angle_beta   90.00
_cell.angle_gamma   90.00
#
_symmetry.space_group_name_H-M   'P 1'
#
loop_
_entity.id
_entity.type
_entity.pdbx_description
1 polymer ?
#
loop_
_entity_poly.entity_id
_entity_poly.type
_entity_poly.pdbx_seq_one_letter_code
_entity_poly.pdbx_strand_id
1 'polypeptide(L)'
;LILCIRVPYTRTSEFDLFIDGTDLKFFAKPYFLRLTLPGRIVEDGREKAKFDIDKGLFTLQVPKETAGEHFEGLQMLTSLLAPKGTRSAKPLVEDVSTACSKGAEDNEEEDEEEFDWQVEQEVYKERSEEELSALQKYGFANQRSGVFARLQEELSEVVDVQNPEGTSAAERRQARLEAEASAFSPDHYLADLFEDD
;
A
#
# COMPACT_ATOMS: atom_id res chain seq x y z
N LEU A 1 14.63 -10.99 14.49
CA LEU A 1 13.27 -10.97 13.90
C LEU A 1 13.38 -11.42 12.46
N ILE A 2 12.43 -12.20 11.95
CA ILE A 2 12.38 -12.60 10.53
C ILE A 2 11.02 -12.16 9.98
N LEU A 3 11.04 -11.39 8.90
CA LEU A 3 9.86 -10.90 8.20
C LEU A 3 9.85 -11.51 6.79
N CYS A 4 8.72 -12.11 6.41
CA CYS A 4 8.50 -12.67 5.09
C CYS A 4 7.37 -11.89 4.43
N ILE A 5 7.70 -11.04 3.46
CA ILE A 5 6.76 -10.16 2.76
C ILE A 5 6.54 -10.76 1.37
N ARG A 6 5.27 -11.03 1.03
CA ARG A 6 4.89 -11.56 -0.28
C ARG A 6 4.64 -10.39 -1.24
N VAL A 7 5.53 -10.24 -2.21
CA VAL A 7 5.54 -9.15 -3.21
C VAL A 7 5.64 -9.73 -4.63
N PRO A 8 4.57 -10.34 -5.16
CA PRO A 8 4.59 -11.01 -6.46
C PRO A 8 4.65 -10.05 -7.65
N TYR A 9 4.21 -8.80 -7.49
CA TYR A 9 4.10 -7.83 -8.57
C TYR A 9 5.17 -6.72 -8.53
N THR A 10 6.17 -6.84 -7.65
CA THR A 10 7.29 -5.87 -7.64
C THR A 10 8.14 -6.02 -8.88
N ARG A 11 8.46 -4.89 -9.51
CA ARG A 11 9.53 -4.82 -10.50
C ARG A 11 10.88 -5.00 -9.79
N THR A 12 11.82 -5.66 -10.46
CA THR A 12 13.06 -6.23 -9.92
C THR A 12 14.12 -5.26 -9.37
N SER A 13 13.84 -3.97 -9.14
CA SER A 13 14.94 -3.00 -9.06
C SER A 13 15.07 -2.14 -7.81
N GLU A 14 14.05 -1.88 -6.98
CA GLU A 14 14.25 -0.94 -5.86
C GLU A 14 13.38 -1.36 -4.66
N PHE A 15 14.05 -1.69 -3.55
CA PHE A 15 13.43 -1.96 -2.25
C PHE A 15 14.01 -0.97 -1.26
N ASP A 16 13.16 -0.14 -0.66
CA ASP A 16 13.56 0.77 0.41
C ASP A 16 13.12 0.18 1.76
N LEU A 17 14.07 0.11 2.68
CA LEU A 17 13.85 -0.34 4.04
C LEU A 17 14.27 0.77 5.00
N PHE A 18 13.40 1.09 5.94
CA PHE A 18 13.67 2.04 7.00
C PHE A 18 13.37 1.39 8.35
N ILE A 19 14.35 1.40 9.24
CA ILE A 19 14.28 0.82 10.57
C ILE A 19 14.57 1.92 11.59
N ASP A 20 13.63 2.16 12.50
CA ASP A 20 13.81 3.12 13.59
C ASP A 20 13.19 2.59 14.89
N GLY A 21 14.04 2.02 15.75
CA GLY A 21 13.63 1.51 17.05
C GLY A 21 12.54 0.45 16.95
N THR A 22 11.28 0.82 17.12
CA THR A 22 10.14 -0.09 16.97
C THR A 22 9.56 -0.12 15.56
N ASP A 23 9.87 0.87 14.73
CA ASP A 23 9.20 1.08 13.46
C ASP A 23 10.00 0.49 12.33
N LEU A 24 9.29 -0.23 11.47
CA LEU A 24 9.82 -0.78 10.24
C LEU A 24 8.93 -0.33 9.09
N LYS A 25 9.51 0.41 8.15
CA LYS A 25 8.84 0.78 6.90
C LYS A 25 9.54 0.07 5.76
N PHE A 26 8.75 -0.57 4.92
CA PHE A 26 9.18 -1.27 3.72
C PHE A 26 8.42 -0.68 2.54
N PHE A 27 9.14 -0.23 1.53
CA PHE A 27 8.57 0.31 0.31
C PHE A 27 9.18 -0.40 -0.90
N ALA A 28 8.31 -0.89 -1.77
CA ALA A 28 8.69 -1.54 -3.00
C ALA A 28 7.52 -1.43 -3.96
N LYS A 29 7.55 -0.48 -4.91
CA LYS A 29 6.41 -0.18 -5.80
C LYS A 29 5.82 -1.49 -6.35
N PRO A 30 4.52 -1.75 -6.15
CA PRO A 30 3.45 -0.87 -5.60
C PRO A 30 3.17 -1.04 -4.09
N TYR A 31 3.92 -1.87 -3.39
CA TYR A 31 3.69 -2.20 -1.99
C TYR A 31 4.35 -1.21 -1.03
N PHE A 32 3.57 -0.80 -0.04
CA PHE A 32 4.06 -0.08 1.13
C PHE A 32 3.58 -0.82 2.38
N LEU A 33 4.50 -1.09 3.30
CA LEU A 33 4.23 -1.78 4.56
C LEU A 33 4.89 -1.01 5.71
N ARG A 34 4.11 -0.64 6.72
CA ARG A 34 4.63 -0.13 7.98
C ARG A 34 4.25 -1.09 9.08
N LEU A 35 5.22 -1.41 9.94
CA LEU A 35 5.00 -2.22 11.12
C LEU A 35 5.55 -1.48 12.34
N THR A 36 4.69 -1.31 13.34
CA THR A 36 5.03 -0.91 14.70
C THR A 36 5.26 -2.19 15.51
N LEU A 37 6.52 -2.55 15.75
CA LEU A 37 6.89 -3.76 16.44
C LEU A 37 6.75 -3.59 17.96
N PRO A 38 6.44 -4.67 18.70
CA PRO A 38 6.28 -4.63 20.16
C PRO A 38 7.61 -4.44 20.92
N GLY A 39 8.75 -4.65 20.24
CA GLY A 39 10.08 -4.47 20.80
C GLY A 39 11.00 -3.77 19.82
N ARG A 40 12.18 -3.37 20.31
CA ARG A 40 13.13 -2.55 19.54
C ARG A 40 14.05 -3.40 18.67
N ILE A 41 14.26 -2.93 17.45
CA ILE A 41 15.15 -3.48 16.43
C ILE A 41 16.24 -2.45 16.13
N VAL A 42 17.40 -2.95 15.70
CA VAL A 42 18.59 -2.13 15.43
C VAL A 42 19.09 -2.41 14.02
N GLU A 43 19.50 -1.36 13.31
CA GLU A 43 20.21 -1.44 12.04
C GLU A 43 21.71 -1.38 12.34
N ASP A 44 22.39 -2.53 12.27
CA ASP A 44 23.79 -2.70 12.70
C ASP A 44 24.63 -3.38 11.60
N GLY A 45 24.17 -3.33 10.34
CA GLY A 45 24.80 -4.01 9.20
C GLY A 45 24.73 -5.55 9.24
N ARG A 46 24.11 -6.12 10.29
CA ARG A 46 23.91 -7.57 10.48
C ARG A 46 22.59 -8.06 9.89
N GLU A 47 21.78 -7.14 9.37
CA GLU A 47 20.56 -7.46 8.66
C GLU A 47 20.85 -8.22 7.38
N LYS A 48 19.93 -9.12 7.02
CA LYS A 48 20.03 -9.92 5.80
C LYS A 48 18.69 -9.86 5.08
N ALA A 49 18.69 -9.26 3.90
CA ALA A 49 17.58 -9.31 2.97
C ALA A 49 17.86 -10.37 1.88
N LYS A 50 16.85 -11.18 1.57
CA LYS A 50 16.86 -12.14 0.45
C LYS A 50 15.56 -11.99 -0.32
N PHE A 51 15.67 -11.86 -1.64
CA PHE A 51 14.50 -11.82 -2.51
C PHE A 51 14.47 -13.06 -3.41
N ASP A 52 13.37 -13.82 -3.33
CA ASP A 52 13.08 -14.95 -4.21
C ASP A 52 12.08 -14.48 -5.28
N ILE A 53 12.61 -14.19 -6.49
CA ILE A 53 11.83 -13.66 -7.63
C ILE A 53 10.77 -14.67 -8.06
N ASP A 54 11.11 -15.96 -8.11
CA ASP A 54 10.21 -17.01 -8.59
C ASP A 54 8.97 -17.16 -7.69
N LYS A 55 9.16 -16.95 -6.38
CA LYS A 55 8.05 -17.02 -5.40
C LYS A 55 7.42 -15.66 -5.09
N GLY A 56 8.05 -14.56 -5.53
CA GLY A 56 7.69 -13.21 -5.11
C GLY A 56 7.76 -13.04 -3.59
N LEU A 57 8.81 -13.57 -2.94
CA LEU A 57 8.95 -13.55 -1.49
C LEU A 57 10.21 -12.78 -1.07
N PHE A 58 10.02 -11.71 -0.33
CA PHE A 58 11.08 -10.93 0.30
C PHE A 58 11.24 -11.39 1.75
N THR A 59 12.41 -11.92 2.09
CA THR A 59 12.76 -12.38 3.44
C THR A 59 13.78 -11.43 4.06
N LEU A 60 13.39 -10.75 5.12
CA LEU A 60 14.22 -9.82 5.86
C LEU A 60 14.53 -10.37 7.25
N GLN A 61 15.81 -10.46 7.60
CA GLN A 61 16.27 -10.79 8.94
C GLN A 61 16.83 -9.53 9.60
N VAL A 62 16.17 -9.05 10.64
CA VAL A 62 16.59 -7.86 11.40
C VAL A 62 17.01 -8.29 12.81
N PRO A 63 18.20 -7.89 13.30
CA PRO A 63 18.60 -8.17 14.68
C PRO A 63 17.74 -7.36 15.67
N LYS A 64 17.51 -7.94 16.85
CA LYS A 64 16.85 -7.23 17.96
C LYS A 64 17.88 -6.40 18.69
N GLU A 65 17.46 -5.26 19.25
CA GLU A 65 18.34 -4.43 20.09
C GLU A 65 18.75 -5.20 21.35
N THR A 66 17.79 -5.83 22.03
CA THR A 66 18.09 -6.69 23.18
C THR A 66 18.11 -8.17 22.77
N ALA A 67 19.27 -8.82 23.00
CA ALA A 67 19.45 -10.22 22.66
C ALA A 67 18.64 -11.12 23.61
N GLY A 68 17.75 -11.95 23.06
CA GLY A 68 16.93 -12.90 23.82
C GLY A 68 15.53 -12.41 24.19
N GLU A 69 15.19 -11.15 23.91
CA GLU A 69 13.82 -10.65 24.06
C GLU A 69 12.87 -11.40 23.12
N HIS A 70 11.73 -11.84 23.65
CA HIS A 70 10.66 -12.43 22.88
C HIS A 70 9.65 -11.35 22.47
N PHE A 71 9.26 -11.32 21.20
CA PHE A 71 8.29 -10.34 20.71
C PHE A 71 6.91 -10.99 20.74
N GLU A 72 6.09 -10.60 21.70
CA GLU A 72 4.71 -11.09 21.83
C GLU A 72 3.79 -10.43 20.80
N GLY A 73 2.76 -11.15 20.36
CA GLY A 73 1.70 -10.55 19.54
C GLY A 73 2.06 -10.30 18.08
N LEU A 74 3.13 -10.89 17.54
CA LEU A 74 3.47 -10.81 16.11
C LEU A 74 2.36 -11.36 15.19
N GLN A 75 1.50 -12.21 15.71
CA GLN A 75 0.30 -12.72 15.03
C GLN A 75 -0.83 -11.67 14.90
N MET A 76 -0.82 -10.61 15.70
CA MET A 76 -1.87 -9.60 15.71
C MET A 76 -1.55 -8.48 14.72
N LEU A 77 -1.78 -8.74 13.42
CA LEU A 77 -1.46 -7.80 12.34
C LEU A 77 -2.06 -6.41 12.57
N THR A 78 -3.31 -6.31 13.03
CA THR A 78 -3.96 -5.02 13.32
C THR A 78 -3.21 -4.20 14.36
N SER A 79 -2.58 -4.86 15.34
CA SER A 79 -1.76 -4.19 16.34
C SER A 79 -0.43 -3.70 15.77
N LEU A 80 0.12 -4.41 14.78
CA LEU A 80 1.37 -4.02 14.13
C LEU A 80 1.16 -2.90 13.12
N LEU A 81 -0.02 -2.80 12.50
CA LEU A 81 -0.34 -1.72 11.55
C LEU A 81 -0.73 -0.41 12.26
N ALA A 82 -1.19 -0.48 13.51
CA ALA A 82 -1.69 0.66 14.26
C ALA A 82 -0.64 1.79 14.38
N PRO A 83 -1.04 3.06 14.18
CA PRO A 83 -0.21 4.23 14.50
C PRO A 83 0.23 4.22 15.96
N LYS A 84 1.44 4.74 16.20
CA LYS A 84 1.84 5.13 17.54
C LYS A 84 0.91 6.24 18.02
N GLY A 85 0.30 6.06 19.20
CA GLY A 85 -0.53 7.09 19.84
C GLY A 85 -2.04 6.94 19.65
N THR A 86 -2.53 6.26 18.60
CA THR A 86 -3.98 6.03 18.45
C THR A 86 -4.43 4.84 19.29
N ARG A 87 -4.47 5.02 20.61
CA ARG A 87 -5.27 4.16 21.48
C ARG A 87 -6.74 4.46 21.15
N SER A 88 -7.33 3.71 20.22
CA SER A 88 -8.73 3.85 19.79
C SER A 88 -9.78 3.64 20.91
N ALA A 89 -9.34 3.43 22.16
CA ALA A 89 -10.22 3.40 23.31
C ALA A 89 -10.41 4.84 23.83
N LYS A 90 -11.42 5.53 23.32
CA LYS A 90 -12.07 6.57 24.12
C LYS A 90 -12.55 5.89 25.42
N PRO A 91 -12.17 6.36 26.62
CA PRO A 91 -12.68 5.76 27.85
C PRO A 91 -14.20 5.89 27.86
N LEU A 92 -14.90 4.75 27.88
CA LEU A 92 -16.37 4.66 27.73
C LEU A 92 -17.12 5.06 29.02
N VAL A 93 -16.43 5.47 30.07
CA VAL A 93 -17.04 5.78 31.37
C VAL A 93 -16.59 7.17 31.81
N GLU A 94 -17.49 8.14 31.65
CA GLU A 94 -17.45 9.40 32.38
C GLU A 94 -18.21 9.20 33.70
N ASP A 95 -17.47 9.05 34.80
CA ASP A 95 -18.08 8.99 36.12
C ASP A 95 -18.61 10.38 36.52
N VAL A 96 -19.94 10.55 36.53
CA VAL A 96 -20.59 11.70 37.16
C VAL A 96 -20.40 11.60 38.68
N SER A 97 -19.30 12.17 39.17
CA SER A 97 -19.05 12.34 40.60
C SER A 97 -18.93 13.81 40.96
N THR A 98 -19.96 14.27 41.67
CA THR A 98 -20.14 15.57 42.32
C THR A 98 -18.92 16.07 43.12
N ALA A 99 -18.47 17.27 42.77
CA ALA A 99 -17.80 18.32 43.57
C ALA A 99 -16.65 17.94 44.55
N CYS A 100 -15.43 18.43 44.27
CA CYS A 100 -14.69 19.40 45.12
C CYS A 100 -13.21 19.63 44.66
N SER A 101 -12.88 20.91 44.42
CA SER A 101 -11.63 21.60 44.83
C SER A 101 -10.28 21.33 44.15
N LYS A 102 -9.89 22.30 43.31
CA LYS A 102 -8.58 22.99 43.17
C LYS A 102 -7.30 22.16 42.93
N GLY A 103 -6.68 22.45 41.78
CA GLY A 103 -5.25 22.29 41.53
C GLY A 103 -4.93 22.46 40.05
N ALA A 104 -4.97 23.70 39.57
CA ALA A 104 -4.53 24.06 38.23
C ALA A 104 -3.00 24.02 38.16
N GLU A 105 -2.46 23.10 37.38
CA GLU A 105 -1.17 23.22 36.72
C GLU A 105 -1.40 22.79 35.27
N ASP A 106 -1.81 23.79 34.50
CA ASP A 106 -1.98 23.76 33.06
C ASP A 106 -0.57 23.76 32.47
N ASN A 107 0.00 22.57 32.29
CA ASN A 107 1.17 22.39 31.45
C ASN A 107 0.62 22.21 30.03
N GLU A 108 0.22 23.33 29.41
CA GLU A 108 0.08 23.46 27.97
C GLU A 108 1.49 23.33 27.36
N GLU A 109 2.02 22.11 27.37
CA GLU A 109 2.90 21.69 26.30
C GLU A 109 1.98 21.72 25.08
N GLU A 110 2.10 22.79 24.30
CA GLU A 110 1.75 22.81 22.88
C GLU A 110 2.49 21.61 22.28
N ASP A 111 1.88 20.42 22.39
CA ASP A 111 2.17 19.29 21.53
C ASP A 111 1.94 19.86 20.14
N GLU A 112 3.04 20.28 19.50
CA GLU A 112 3.13 20.37 18.06
C GLU A 112 2.56 19.04 17.59
N GLU A 113 1.27 19.01 17.23
CA GLU A 113 0.60 17.84 16.66
C GLU A 113 1.38 17.56 15.38
N GLU A 114 2.45 16.78 15.54
CA GLU A 114 3.40 16.43 14.49
C GLU A 114 2.55 15.85 13.40
N PHE A 115 2.36 16.63 12.33
CA PHE A 115 1.35 16.33 11.34
C PHE A 115 1.60 14.91 10.86
N ASP A 116 0.63 14.04 11.12
CA ASP A 116 0.81 12.61 10.93
C ASP A 116 0.82 12.33 9.42
N TRP A 117 1.99 12.41 8.80
CA TRP A 117 2.22 12.07 7.38
C TRP A 117 2.08 10.57 7.11
N GLN A 118 1.50 9.81 8.04
CA GLN A 118 1.25 8.39 7.93
C GLN A 118 0.03 8.13 7.04
N VAL A 119 0.22 7.31 6.00
CA VAL A 119 -0.89 6.76 5.22
C VAL A 119 -1.56 5.65 6.02
N GLU A 120 -2.88 5.74 6.24
CA GLU A 120 -3.65 4.70 6.91
C GLU A 120 -3.54 3.37 6.16
N GLN A 121 -3.16 2.31 6.89
CA GLN A 121 -3.04 0.98 6.33
C GLN A 121 -4.25 0.14 6.72
N GLU A 122 -5.08 -0.23 5.76
CA GLU A 122 -6.16 -1.18 5.97
C GLU A 122 -5.74 -2.59 5.58
N VAL A 123 -6.18 -3.58 6.37
CA VAL A 123 -6.06 -4.98 5.98
C VAL A 123 -6.92 -5.22 4.75
N TYR A 124 -6.35 -5.90 3.75
CA TYR A 124 -7.08 -6.27 2.55
C TYR A 124 -8.34 -7.07 2.88
N LYS A 125 -9.48 -6.61 2.38
CA LYS A 125 -10.77 -7.30 2.45
C LYS A 125 -11.10 -7.82 1.05
N GLU A 126 -11.28 -9.13 0.93
CA GLU A 126 -11.76 -9.72 -0.31
C GLU A 126 -13.14 -9.18 -0.63
N ARG A 127 -13.34 -8.76 -1.89
CA ARG A 127 -14.68 -8.39 -2.37
C ARG A 127 -15.56 -9.61 -2.48
N SER A 128 -16.84 -9.42 -2.17
CA SER A 128 -17.81 -10.50 -2.27
C SER A 128 -18.12 -10.83 -3.73
N GLU A 129 -18.65 -12.03 -3.98
CA GLU A 129 -19.00 -12.47 -5.33
C GLU A 129 -20.07 -11.55 -5.97
N GLU A 130 -20.97 -11.01 -5.16
CA GLU A 130 -22.01 -10.08 -5.60
C GLU A 130 -21.41 -8.76 -6.09
N GLU A 131 -20.43 -8.22 -5.38
CA GLU A 131 -19.71 -7.00 -5.80
C GLU A 131 -18.95 -7.21 -7.10
N LEU A 132 -18.29 -8.37 -7.26
CA LEU A 132 -17.57 -8.74 -8.48
C LEU A 132 -18.51 -8.97 -9.67
N SER A 133 -19.74 -9.42 -9.41
CA SER A 133 -20.76 -9.65 -10.44
C SER A 133 -21.36 -8.36 -10.99
N ALA A 134 -21.38 -7.28 -10.19
CA ALA A 134 -21.86 -5.96 -10.59
C ALA A 134 -20.88 -5.22 -11.51
N LEU A 135 -19.60 -5.62 -11.53
CA LEU A 135 -18.57 -5.00 -12.36
C LEU A 135 -18.70 -5.42 -13.83
N GLN A 136 -18.28 -4.52 -14.72
CA GLN A 136 -18.19 -4.86 -16.14
C GLN A 136 -17.11 -5.92 -16.38
N LYS A 137 -17.45 -6.89 -17.22
CA LYS A 137 -16.56 -7.99 -17.59
C LYS A 137 -15.70 -7.64 -18.80
N TYR A 138 -14.53 -8.26 -18.88
CA TYR A 138 -13.56 -8.07 -19.96
C TYR A 138 -12.67 -9.31 -20.13
N GLY A 139 -11.70 -9.21 -21.04
CA GLY A 139 -10.78 -10.28 -21.39
C GLY A 139 -11.40 -11.31 -22.34
N PHE A 140 -10.76 -12.47 -22.45
CA PHE A 140 -11.22 -13.54 -23.32
C PHE A 140 -12.63 -13.99 -22.91
N ALA A 141 -13.57 -13.94 -23.86
CA ALA A 141 -14.98 -14.30 -23.67
C ALA A 141 -15.67 -13.61 -22.47
N ASN A 142 -15.24 -12.40 -22.07
CA ASN A 142 -15.78 -11.67 -20.91
C ASN A 142 -15.76 -12.49 -19.61
N GLN A 143 -14.70 -13.28 -19.40
CA GLN A 143 -14.58 -14.17 -18.23
C GLN A 143 -13.89 -13.51 -17.03
N ARG A 144 -13.38 -12.28 -17.15
CA ARG A 144 -12.65 -11.59 -16.08
C ARG A 144 -13.40 -10.35 -15.61
N SER A 145 -13.37 -10.12 -14.31
CA SER A 145 -13.74 -8.88 -13.61
C SER A 145 -12.98 -8.81 -12.27
N GLY A 146 -12.90 -7.63 -11.67
CA GLY A 146 -12.27 -7.37 -10.36
C GLY A 146 -10.73 -7.24 -10.36
N VAL A 147 -10.03 -7.51 -11.46
CA VAL A 147 -8.57 -7.41 -11.51
C VAL A 147 -8.12 -5.96 -11.52
N PHE A 148 -8.75 -5.10 -12.33
CA PHE A 148 -8.34 -3.71 -12.44
C PHE A 148 -8.77 -2.88 -11.24
N ALA A 149 -9.91 -3.17 -10.59
CA ALA A 149 -10.19 -2.46 -9.34
C ALA A 149 -9.25 -2.84 -8.19
N ARG A 150 -8.50 -3.94 -8.31
CA ARG A 150 -7.46 -4.32 -7.34
C ARG A 150 -6.10 -3.74 -7.69
N LEU A 151 -5.72 -3.79 -8.97
CA LEU A 151 -4.36 -3.51 -9.45
C LEU A 151 -4.34 -2.32 -10.41
N GLN A 152 -5.28 -1.37 -10.27
CA GLN A 152 -5.43 -0.27 -11.22
C GLN A 152 -4.15 0.53 -11.37
N GLU A 153 -3.49 0.83 -10.25
CA GLU A 153 -2.23 1.58 -10.23
C GLU A 153 -1.07 0.81 -10.88
N GLU A 154 -1.12 -0.53 -10.87
CA GLU A 154 -0.07 -1.38 -11.45
C GLU A 154 -0.26 -1.59 -12.95
N LEU A 155 -1.52 -1.77 -13.38
CA LEU A 155 -1.88 -2.12 -14.75
C LEU A 155 -2.15 -0.90 -15.63
N SER A 156 -2.32 0.29 -15.04
CA SER A 156 -2.53 1.55 -15.77
C SER A 156 -1.38 1.92 -16.72
N GLU A 157 -0.14 1.52 -16.38
CA GLU A 157 1.04 1.73 -17.23
C GLU A 157 1.11 0.73 -18.41
N VAL A 158 0.40 -0.40 -18.32
CA VAL A 158 0.48 -1.49 -19.29
C VAL A 158 -0.69 -1.48 -20.27
N VAL A 159 -1.82 -0.90 -19.86
CA VAL A 159 -3.09 -0.98 -20.58
C VAL A 159 -3.65 0.41 -20.82
N ASP A 160 -3.96 0.73 -22.08
CA ASP A 160 -4.52 2.04 -22.46
C ASP A 160 -5.88 2.34 -21.82
N VAL A 161 -6.61 1.28 -21.44
CA VAL A 161 -7.93 1.39 -20.81
C VAL A 161 -7.76 1.55 -19.30
N GLN A 162 -7.93 2.79 -18.82
CA GLN A 162 -7.71 3.15 -17.43
C GLN A 162 -8.72 2.52 -16.45
N ASN A 163 -9.99 2.36 -16.84
CA ASN A 163 -11.02 1.77 -15.98
C ASN A 163 -11.94 0.82 -16.77
N PRO A 164 -11.53 -0.44 -17.00
CA PRO A 164 -12.32 -1.40 -17.76
C PRO A 164 -13.55 -1.95 -17.01
N GLU A 165 -13.62 -1.75 -15.68
CA GLU A 165 -14.68 -2.27 -14.82
C GLU A 165 -15.84 -1.30 -14.62
N GLY A 166 -15.56 0.00 -14.74
CA GLY A 166 -16.57 1.06 -14.74
C GLY A 166 -17.10 1.44 -16.11
N THR A 167 -16.54 0.88 -17.20
CA THR A 167 -16.91 1.23 -18.58
C THR A 167 -17.46 0.04 -19.36
N SER A 168 -18.56 0.27 -20.07
CA SER A 168 -19.17 -0.70 -20.96
C SER A 168 -18.26 -1.00 -22.16
N ALA A 169 -18.49 -2.14 -22.82
CA ALA A 169 -17.75 -2.50 -24.02
C ALA A 169 -17.93 -1.49 -25.17
N ALA A 170 -19.10 -0.83 -25.24
CA ALA A 170 -19.38 0.19 -26.23
C ALA A 170 -18.58 1.48 -25.96
N GLU A 171 -18.56 1.95 -24.72
CA GLU A 171 -17.76 3.12 -24.31
C GLU A 171 -16.27 2.89 -24.52
N ARG A 172 -15.76 1.70 -24.16
CA ARG A 172 -14.36 1.33 -24.39
C ARG A 172 -13.99 1.36 -25.88
N ARG A 173 -14.89 0.86 -26.74
CA ARG A 173 -14.69 0.92 -28.19
C ARG A 173 -14.67 2.36 -28.68
N GLN A 174 -15.57 3.20 -28.18
CA GLN A 174 -15.65 4.60 -28.57
C GLN A 174 -14.38 5.36 -28.15
N ALA A 175 -13.96 5.22 -26.89
CA ALA A 175 -12.74 5.84 -26.38
C ALA A 175 -11.49 5.40 -27.15
N ARG A 176 -11.41 4.11 -27.55
CA ARG A 176 -10.32 3.61 -28.38
C ARG A 176 -10.28 4.30 -29.75
N LEU A 177 -11.43 4.45 -30.41
CA LEU A 177 -11.51 5.12 -31.71
C LEU A 177 -11.12 6.61 -31.62
N GLU A 178 -11.54 7.29 -30.55
CA GLU A 178 -11.18 8.68 -30.30
C GLU A 178 -9.67 8.85 -30.04
N ALA A 179 -9.09 7.96 -29.25
CA ALA A 179 -7.65 7.93 -29.00
C ALA A 179 -6.84 7.64 -30.28
N GLU A 180 -7.26 6.64 -31.07
CA GLU A 180 -6.66 6.33 -32.38
C GLU A 180 -6.73 7.53 -33.33
N ALA A 181 -7.88 8.22 -33.40
CA ALA A 181 -8.06 9.39 -34.25
C ALA A 181 -7.21 10.59 -33.79
N SER A 182 -7.04 10.78 -32.47
CA SER A 182 -6.20 11.84 -31.91
C SER A 182 -4.71 11.54 -32.05
N ALA A 183 -4.31 10.27 -32.01
CA ALA A 183 -2.93 9.83 -32.19
C ALA A 183 -2.52 9.82 -33.68
N PHE A 184 -3.49 9.75 -34.59
CA PHE A 184 -3.23 9.77 -36.02
C PHE A 184 -2.69 11.13 -36.47
N SER A 185 -1.41 11.16 -36.84
CA SER A 185 -0.74 12.32 -37.44
C SER A 185 -0.43 12.03 -38.91
N PRO A 186 -1.11 12.69 -39.88
CA PRO A 186 -0.84 12.50 -41.31
C PRO A 186 0.62 12.81 -41.68
N ASP A 187 1.20 13.83 -41.05
CA ASP A 187 2.57 14.28 -41.34
C ASP A 187 3.62 13.24 -40.96
N HIS A 188 3.37 12.46 -39.90
CA HIS A 188 4.24 11.35 -39.51
C HIS A 188 4.27 10.24 -40.57
N TYR A 189 3.19 10.06 -41.34
CA TYR A 189 3.14 9.09 -42.44
C TYR A 189 3.65 9.67 -43.77
N LEU A 190 3.69 11.00 -43.90
CA LEU A 190 4.26 11.67 -45.06
C LEU A 190 5.79 11.79 -44.96
N ALA A 191 6.37 11.81 -43.76
CA ALA A 191 7.82 11.87 -43.54
C ALA A 191 8.57 10.74 -44.28
N ASP A 192 8.07 9.50 -44.23
CA ASP A 192 8.63 8.34 -44.95
C ASP A 192 8.67 8.52 -46.49
N LEU A 193 7.88 9.46 -47.04
CA LEU A 193 7.86 9.75 -48.48
C LEU A 193 8.86 10.83 -48.89
N PHE A 194 9.32 11.66 -47.93
CA PHE A 194 10.15 12.83 -48.18
C PHE A 194 11.53 12.76 -47.51
N GLU A 195 11.80 11.75 -46.68
CA GLU A 195 13.16 11.38 -46.31
C GLU A 195 13.83 10.69 -47.52
N ASP A 196 14.63 11.45 -48.26
CA ASP A 196 15.58 10.89 -49.24
C ASP A 196 16.63 10.03 -48.50
N ASP A 197 16.98 8.85 -49.04
CA ASP A 197 18.02 7.91 -48.54
C ASP A 197 19.34 8.60 -48.12
#